data_AF-A0A951HSD7-F1
#
_entry.id   AF-A0A951HSD7-F1
#
_cell.length_a   1.000
_cell.length_b   1.000
_cell.length_c   1.000
_cell.angle_alpha   90.00
_cell.angle_beta   90.00
_cell.angle_gamma   90.00
#
_symmetry.space_group_name_H-M   'P 1'
#
loop_
_entity.id
_entity.type
_entity.pdbx_description
1 polymer ?
#
loop_
_entity_poly.entity_id
_entity_poly.type
_entity_poly.pdbx_seq_one_letter_code
_entity_poly.pdbx_strand_id
1 'polypeptide(L)'
;MRLMLGTVTLVTLALTAEAAAQDATPTPPPVTSQELGAALPPASGKQRFQFSRVGDSVLRLDSETGQMAICGPRAVGWACQAVPEDRAALESEIARLQTENAELTKRLASRLPQSSPPAGPVQPEMKLPSKAELERARVFLEQAWRRFVEMIEHLQKDLRDKG
;
A
#
# COMPACT_ATOMS: atom_id res chain seq x y z
N MET A 1 -10.04 -6.56 62.03
CA MET A 1 -9.70 -7.42 60.88
C MET A 1 -10.63 -7.03 59.72
N ARG A 2 -10.08 -6.68 58.57
CA ARG A 2 -10.81 -6.24 57.36
C ARG A 2 -11.55 -7.43 56.71
N LEU A 3 -12.71 -7.17 56.08
CA LEU A 3 -13.07 -7.39 54.66
C LEU A 3 -14.62 -7.38 54.59
N MET A 4 -15.23 -6.39 53.94
CA MET A 4 -15.57 -6.31 52.50
C MET A 4 -16.61 -7.36 52.06
N LEU A 5 -17.66 -6.87 51.38
CA LEU A 5 -18.60 -7.50 50.43
C LEU A 5 -20.03 -7.01 50.77
N GLY A 6 -20.79 -6.34 49.93
CA GLY A 6 -20.64 -5.96 48.52
C GLY A 6 -22.04 -5.50 48.10
N THR A 7 -22.27 -4.19 48.03
CA THR A 7 -23.58 -3.63 47.64
C THR A 7 -23.70 -3.68 46.12
N VAL A 8 -24.66 -4.49 45.66
CA VAL A 8 -25.10 -4.56 44.26
C VAL A 8 -25.89 -3.30 43.95
N THR A 9 -25.27 -2.35 43.27
CA THR A 9 -25.97 -1.18 42.74
C THR A 9 -26.43 -1.49 41.32
N LEU A 10 -27.76 -1.54 41.12
CA LEU A 10 -28.41 -1.55 39.82
C LEU A 10 -27.86 -0.40 38.96
N VAL A 11 -27.31 -0.71 37.78
CA VAL A 11 -27.04 0.29 36.74
C VAL A 11 -28.35 0.55 36.01
N THR A 12 -29.05 1.59 36.43
CA THR A 12 -30.13 2.22 35.65
C THR A 12 -29.51 2.99 34.48
N LEU A 13 -29.75 2.55 33.24
CA LEU A 13 -29.50 3.35 32.05
C LEU A 13 -30.49 4.52 32.03
N ALA A 14 -30.04 5.70 32.45
CA ALA A 14 -30.67 6.96 32.10
C ALA A 14 -30.08 7.41 30.74
N LEU A 15 -30.93 7.42 29.72
CA LEU A 15 -30.63 7.94 28.40
C LEU A 15 -30.68 9.47 28.48
N THR A 16 -29.56 10.13 28.77
CA THR A 16 -29.42 11.59 28.61
C THR A 16 -28.93 11.90 27.21
N ALA A 17 -29.76 12.61 26.46
CA ALA A 17 -29.38 13.23 25.20
C ALA A 17 -28.47 14.43 25.51
N GLU A 18 -27.17 14.27 25.30
CA GLU A 18 -26.21 15.38 25.35
C GLU A 18 -26.28 16.14 24.03
N ALA A 19 -26.96 17.29 24.05
CA ALA A 19 -26.79 18.31 23.03
C ALA A 19 -25.62 19.22 23.43
N ALA A 20 -24.84 19.60 22.42
CA ALA A 20 -23.81 20.65 22.39
C ALA A 20 -22.40 20.31 22.94
N ALA A 21 -21.49 20.01 22.02
CA ALA A 21 -20.30 20.84 21.80
C ALA A 21 -19.67 20.42 20.47
N GLN A 22 -19.81 21.28 19.45
CA GLN A 22 -19.05 21.15 18.23
C GLN A 22 -17.58 21.37 18.56
N ASP A 23 -16.77 20.41 18.16
CA ASP A 23 -15.32 20.39 18.24
C ASP A 23 -14.77 21.59 17.45
N ALA A 24 -14.61 22.72 18.15
CA ALA A 24 -13.94 23.90 17.63
C ALA A 24 -12.45 23.58 17.60
N THR A 25 -11.99 23.06 16.46
CA THR A 25 -10.57 23.02 16.14
C THR A 25 -9.95 24.38 16.46
N PRO A 26 -8.89 24.46 17.29
CA PRO A 26 -8.26 25.73 17.61
C PRO A 26 -7.78 26.34 16.30
N THR A 27 -8.39 27.45 15.92
CA THR A 27 -7.92 28.26 14.81
C THR A 27 -6.51 28.69 15.19
N PRO A 28 -5.47 28.35 14.40
CA PRO A 28 -4.14 28.91 14.66
C PRO A 28 -4.29 30.44 14.62
N PRO A 29 -3.58 31.19 15.49
CA PRO A 29 -3.58 32.64 15.41
C PRO A 29 -3.22 33.04 13.97
N PRO A 30 -3.79 34.14 13.44
CA PRO A 30 -3.38 34.62 12.13
C PRO A 30 -1.87 34.78 12.18
N VAL A 31 -1.17 34.01 11.35
CA VAL A 31 0.28 34.13 11.21
C VAL A 31 0.46 35.50 10.55
N THR A 32 0.61 36.54 11.36
CA THR A 32 1.09 37.82 10.87
C THR A 32 2.47 37.53 10.33
N SER A 33 2.59 37.46 9.01
CA SER A 33 3.88 37.55 8.32
C SER A 33 4.48 38.91 8.68
N GLN A 34 5.13 39.00 9.84
CA GLN A 34 5.93 40.16 10.20
C GLN A 34 7.15 40.12 9.29
N GLU A 35 7.07 40.85 8.18
CA GLU A 35 8.24 41.28 7.43
C GLU A 35 9.08 42.17 8.35
N LEU A 36 10.01 41.55 9.08
CA LEU A 36 11.22 42.22 9.53
C LEU A 36 12.33 41.84 8.56
N GLY A 37 12.28 42.43 7.37
CA GLY A 37 13.32 42.34 6.36
C GLY A 37 13.35 43.66 5.63
N ALA A 38 14.46 44.40 5.77
CA ALA A 38 14.70 45.61 4.99
C ALA A 38 14.32 45.37 3.52
N ALA A 39 13.58 46.30 2.93
CA ALA A 39 13.26 46.29 1.51
C ALA A 39 14.57 46.29 0.70
N LEU A 40 15.03 45.10 0.34
CA LEU A 40 15.89 44.94 -0.81
C LEU A 40 15.05 45.34 -2.04
N PRO A 41 15.61 46.10 -2.97
CA PRO A 41 14.90 46.43 -4.20
C PRO A 41 14.38 45.15 -4.84
N PRO A 42 13.19 45.14 -5.47
CA PRO A 42 12.72 43.97 -6.19
C PRO A 42 13.82 43.58 -7.16
N ALA A 43 14.38 42.39 -6.96
CA ALA A 43 15.32 41.83 -7.90
C ALA A 43 14.55 41.67 -9.21
N SER A 44 14.67 42.66 -10.10
CA SER A 44 14.10 42.65 -11.44
C SER A 44 14.87 41.63 -12.26
N GLY A 45 14.51 40.36 -12.06
CA GLY A 45 15.10 39.20 -12.70
C GLY A 45 14.49 37.95 -12.09
N LYS A 46 14.18 36.94 -12.93
CA LYS A 46 13.79 35.62 -12.43
C LYS A 46 14.87 35.12 -11.47
N GLN A 47 14.54 35.04 -10.19
CA GLN A 47 15.47 34.59 -9.17
C GLN A 47 15.75 33.10 -9.42
N ARG A 48 16.97 32.76 -9.88
CA ARG A 48 17.33 31.40 -10.25
C ARG A 48 17.10 30.42 -9.10
N PHE A 49 17.51 30.79 -7.89
CA PHE A 49 17.34 29.94 -6.71
C PHE A 49 16.16 30.42 -5.87
N GLN A 50 15.25 29.50 -5.56
CA GLN A 50 14.16 29.70 -4.61
C GLN A 50 14.48 28.92 -3.33
N PHE A 51 14.16 29.50 -2.17
CA PHE A 51 14.46 28.92 -0.86
C PHE A 51 13.18 28.77 -0.05
N SER A 52 12.97 27.59 0.54
CA SER A 52 11.85 27.29 1.44
C SER A 52 12.37 26.71 2.75
N ARG A 53 11.76 27.07 3.88
CA ARG A 53 12.16 26.54 5.19
C ARG A 53 11.55 25.16 5.44
N VAL A 54 12.37 24.23 5.88
CA VAL A 54 11.98 22.87 6.28
C VAL A 54 12.64 22.59 7.64
N GLY A 55 11.89 22.85 8.73
CA GLY A 55 12.43 22.81 10.08
C GLY A 55 13.58 23.81 10.27
N ASP A 56 14.72 23.31 10.76
CA ASP A 56 15.97 24.07 10.96
C ASP A 56 16.86 24.14 9.69
N SER A 57 16.37 23.59 8.58
CA SER A 57 17.07 23.56 7.30
C SER A 57 16.32 24.37 6.23
N VAL A 58 16.99 24.61 5.11
CA VAL A 58 16.44 25.34 3.96
C VAL A 58 16.52 24.46 2.72
N LEU A 59 15.38 24.21 2.09
CA LEU A 59 15.30 23.59 0.78
C LEU A 59 15.55 24.65 -0.30
N ARG A 60 16.60 24.46 -1.11
CA ARG A 60 16.93 25.27 -2.28
C ARG A 60 16.44 24.56 -3.54
N LEU A 61 15.66 25.25 -4.36
CA LEU A 61 15.26 24.83 -5.70
C LEU A 61 15.97 25.70 -6.75
N ASP A 62 16.68 25.08 -7.68
CA ASP A 62 17.19 25.76 -8.89
C ASP A 62 16.09 25.77 -9.97
N SER A 63 15.56 26.95 -10.28
CA SER A 63 14.48 27.13 -11.27
C SER A 63 14.93 26.96 -12.73
N GLU A 64 16.23 26.90 -13.01
CA GLU A 64 16.75 26.60 -14.35
C GLU A 64 16.87 25.09 -14.59
N THR A 65 17.29 24.33 -13.57
CA THR A 65 17.61 22.90 -13.70
C THR A 65 16.59 21.98 -13.04
N GLY A 66 15.75 22.51 -12.14
CA GLY A 66 14.84 21.72 -11.30
C GLY A 66 15.51 21.03 -10.11
N GLN A 67 16.84 21.16 -9.96
CA GLN A 67 17.57 20.48 -8.90
C GLN A 67 17.21 21.01 -7.51
N MET A 68 17.01 20.08 -6.57
CA MET A 68 16.75 20.39 -5.17
C MET A 68 17.97 20.08 -4.31
N ALA A 69 18.25 20.95 -3.33
CA ALA A 69 19.28 20.71 -2.33
C ALA A 69 18.77 21.11 -0.94
N ILE A 70 19.12 20.33 0.09
CA ILE A 70 18.82 20.68 1.48
C ILE A 70 20.06 21.32 2.12
N CYS A 71 19.90 22.55 2.60
CA CYS A 71 20.95 23.37 3.17
C CYS A 71 20.76 23.47 4.67
N GLY A 72 21.83 23.23 5.43
CA GLY A 72 21.78 23.27 6.89
C GLY A 72 23.13 23.66 7.48
N PRO A 73 23.16 23.96 8.80
CA PRO A 73 24.40 24.21 9.51
C PRO A 73 25.30 22.97 9.48
N ARG A 74 26.61 23.19 9.37
CA ARG A 74 27.66 22.18 9.46
C ARG A 74 28.64 22.56 10.57
N ALA A 75 29.67 21.73 10.80
CA ALA A 75 30.72 22.01 11.77
C ALA A 75 31.38 23.40 11.56
N VAL A 76 31.46 23.84 10.30
CA VAL A 76 31.87 25.20 9.94
C VAL A 76 30.91 25.75 8.90
N GLY A 77 30.10 26.73 9.30
CA GLY A 77 29.19 27.45 8.41
C GLY A 77 27.97 26.65 7.96
N TRP A 78 27.56 26.87 6.71
CA TRP A 78 26.40 26.25 6.08
C TRP A 78 26.83 25.45 4.85
N ALA A 79 26.18 24.32 4.60
CA ALA A 79 26.38 23.59 3.35
C ALA A 79 25.07 22.99 2.83
N CYS A 80 24.93 22.96 1.52
CA CYS A 80 23.83 22.34 0.80
C CYS A 80 24.24 20.96 0.29
N GLN A 81 23.38 19.97 0.51
CA GLN A 81 23.53 18.63 -0.05
C GLN A 81 22.42 18.41 -1.08
N ALA A 82 22.79 17.98 -2.30
CA ALA A 82 21.82 17.63 -3.33
C ALA A 82 20.86 16.56 -2.80
N VAL A 83 19.57 16.76 -3.00
CA VAL A 83 18.58 15.73 -2.71
C VAL A 83 18.78 14.64 -3.76
N PRO A 84 18.93 13.35 -3.38
CA PRO A 84 19.10 12.28 -4.33
C PRO A 84 17.96 12.29 -5.35
N GLU A 85 18.29 12.45 -6.62
CA GLU A 85 17.31 12.25 -7.68
C GLU A 85 17.15 10.75 -7.91
N ASP A 86 16.32 10.11 -7.07
CA ASP A 86 15.94 8.69 -7.21
C ASP A 86 15.44 8.36 -8.62
N ARG A 87 14.98 9.39 -9.34
CA ARG A 87 14.56 9.36 -10.74
C ARG A 87 15.62 8.76 -11.67
N ALA A 88 16.89 9.13 -11.56
CA ALA A 88 17.92 8.61 -12.47
C ALA A 88 18.23 7.13 -12.21
N ALA A 89 18.25 6.73 -10.94
CA ALA A 89 18.44 5.32 -10.56
C ALA A 89 17.25 4.46 -11.01
N LEU A 90 16.02 4.97 -10.85
CA LEU A 90 14.80 4.29 -11.28
C LEU A 90 14.69 4.23 -12.81
N GLU A 91 15.07 5.28 -13.53
CA GLU A 91 15.11 5.29 -15.00
C GLU A 91 16.11 4.26 -15.56
N SER A 92 17.28 4.14 -14.93
CA SER A 92 18.26 3.08 -15.26
C SER A 92 17.69 1.67 -15.05
N GLU A 93 16.98 1.47 -13.93
CA GLU A 93 16.38 0.18 -13.60
C GLU A 93 15.21 -0.17 -14.54
N ILE A 94 14.38 0.83 -14.90
CA ILE A 94 13.32 0.67 -15.90
C ILE A 94 13.91 0.24 -17.25
N ALA A 95 15.00 0.86 -17.70
CA ALA A 95 15.66 0.51 -18.95
C ALA A 95 16.21 -0.93 -18.95
N ARG A 96 16.82 -1.35 -17.84
CA ARG A 96 17.27 -2.74 -17.62
C ARG A 96 16.10 -3.72 -17.70
N LEU A 97 15.04 -3.46 -16.92
CA LEU A 97 13.86 -4.32 -16.86
C LEU A 97 13.12 -4.41 -18.19
N GLN A 98 13.06 -3.33 -18.97
CA GLN A 98 12.46 -3.34 -20.31
C GLN A 98 13.26 -4.22 -21.26
N THR A 99 14.59 -4.20 -21.16
CA THR A 99 15.48 -5.04 -21.98
C THR A 99 15.31 -6.51 -21.62
N GLU A 100 15.30 -6.86 -20.33
CA GLU A 100 15.06 -8.23 -19.85
C GLU A 100 13.68 -8.74 -20.26
N ASN A 101 12.63 -7.91 -20.15
CA ASN A 101 11.29 -8.29 -20.61
C ASN A 101 11.22 -8.54 -22.11
N ALA A 102 11.85 -7.70 -22.93
CA ALA A 102 11.89 -7.90 -24.37
C ALA A 102 12.61 -9.21 -24.73
N GLU A 103 13.71 -9.50 -24.03
CA GLU A 103 14.45 -10.75 -24.20
C GLU A 103 13.63 -11.98 -23.79
N LEU A 104 13.01 -11.95 -22.61
CA LEU A 104 12.16 -13.02 -22.12
C LEU A 104 10.97 -13.24 -23.05
N THR A 105 10.32 -12.18 -23.50
CA THR A 105 9.21 -12.25 -24.46
C THR A 105 9.67 -12.92 -25.77
N LYS A 106 10.85 -12.56 -26.28
CA LYS A 106 11.43 -13.21 -27.46
C LYS A 106 11.74 -14.70 -27.23
N ARG A 107 12.28 -15.05 -26.06
CA ARG A 107 12.56 -16.45 -25.66
C ARG A 107 11.29 -17.27 -25.50
N LEU A 108 10.19 -16.66 -25.04
CA LEU A 108 8.89 -17.32 -24.94
C LEU A 108 8.27 -17.50 -26.33
N ALA A 109 8.31 -16.47 -27.17
CA ALA A 109 7.81 -16.53 -28.54
C ALA A 109 8.52 -17.57 -29.42
N SER A 110 9.79 -17.88 -29.13
CA SER A 110 10.53 -18.93 -29.84
C SER A 110 10.25 -20.35 -29.32
N ARG A 111 9.70 -20.49 -28.11
CA ARG A 111 9.43 -21.79 -27.47
C ARG A 111 7.96 -22.18 -27.51
N LEU A 112 7.07 -21.20 -27.54
CA LEU A 112 5.64 -21.43 -27.68
C LEU A 112 5.33 -21.56 -29.16
N PRO A 113 4.61 -22.61 -29.61
CA PRO A 113 4.00 -22.56 -30.93
C PRO A 113 3.12 -21.32 -30.97
N GLN A 114 3.27 -20.51 -32.02
CA GLN A 114 2.35 -19.40 -32.25
C GLN A 114 0.95 -20.01 -32.30
N SER A 115 0.16 -19.82 -31.24
CA SER A 115 -1.27 -20.07 -31.28
C SER A 115 -1.86 -18.95 -32.11
N SER A 116 -1.55 -18.94 -33.40
CA SER A 116 -2.36 -18.25 -34.37
C SER A 116 -3.77 -18.80 -34.18
N PRO A 117 -4.78 -17.96 -33.87
CA PRO A 117 -6.14 -18.44 -33.98
C PRO A 117 -6.28 -18.97 -35.41
N PRO A 118 -6.78 -20.20 -35.58
CA PRO A 118 -6.93 -20.77 -36.91
C PRO A 118 -7.71 -19.77 -37.77
N ALA A 119 -7.10 -19.34 -38.88
CA ALA A 119 -7.78 -18.55 -39.89
C ALA A 119 -8.79 -19.49 -40.57
N GLY A 120 -9.97 -19.62 -39.95
CA GLY A 120 -11.02 -20.57 -40.30
C GLY A 120 -11.69 -21.10 -39.04
N PRO A 121 -12.98 -21.50 -39.10
CA PRO A 121 -13.69 -22.01 -37.93
C PRO A 121 -13.16 -23.40 -37.56
N VAL A 122 -11.99 -23.47 -36.94
CA VAL A 122 -11.53 -24.66 -36.23
C VAL A 122 -11.94 -24.43 -34.80
N GLN A 123 -13.15 -24.88 -34.46
CA GLN A 123 -13.51 -25.11 -33.06
C GLN A 123 -12.54 -26.18 -32.56
N PRO A 124 -11.62 -25.87 -31.63
CA PRO A 124 -10.93 -26.93 -30.93
C PRO A 124 -12.04 -27.66 -30.19
N GLU A 125 -12.38 -28.86 -30.63
CA GLU A 125 -13.21 -29.78 -29.87
C GLU A 125 -12.39 -30.18 -28.63
N MET A 126 -12.32 -29.27 -27.65
CA MET A 126 -12.21 -29.65 -26.26
C MET A 126 -13.36 -30.62 -26.05
N LYS A 127 -13.06 -31.92 -26.16
CA LYS A 127 -13.95 -32.98 -25.71
C LYS A 127 -14.06 -32.83 -24.20
N LEU A 128 -14.89 -31.88 -23.79
CA LEU A 128 -15.36 -31.79 -22.43
C LEU A 128 -15.90 -33.17 -22.10
N PRO A 129 -15.43 -33.80 -21.00
CA PRO A 129 -15.97 -35.07 -20.57
C PRO A 129 -17.50 -34.93 -20.53
N SER A 130 -18.18 -35.99 -20.95
CA SER A 130 -19.63 -35.98 -21.04
C SER A 130 -20.24 -35.60 -19.69
N LYS A 131 -21.40 -34.94 -19.69
CA LYS A 131 -22.10 -34.58 -18.44
C LYS A 131 -22.30 -35.79 -17.51
N ALA A 132 -22.43 -36.99 -18.08
CA ALA A 132 -22.52 -38.25 -17.35
C ALA A 132 -21.22 -38.62 -16.61
N GLU A 133 -20.05 -38.35 -17.19
CA GLU A 133 -18.75 -38.58 -16.55
C GLU A 133 -18.50 -37.58 -15.43
N LEU A 134 -18.88 -36.31 -15.63
CA LEU A 134 -18.82 -35.28 -14.59
C LEU A 134 -19.72 -35.62 -13.41
N GLU A 135 -20.96 -36.05 -13.66
CA GLU A 135 -21.87 -36.45 -12.58
C GLU A 135 -21.37 -37.70 -11.85
N ARG A 136 -20.82 -38.68 -12.58
CA ARG A 136 -20.19 -39.86 -11.98
C ARG A 136 -18.99 -39.48 -11.10
N ALA A 137 -18.16 -38.55 -11.54
CA ALA A 137 -17.04 -38.04 -10.76
C ALA A 137 -17.50 -37.28 -9.51
N ARG A 138 -18.55 -36.46 -9.61
CA ARG A 138 -19.14 -35.72 -8.48
C ARG A 138 -19.68 -36.67 -7.42
N VAL A 139 -20.46 -37.67 -7.83
CA VAL A 139 -21.02 -38.68 -6.93
C VAL A 139 -19.92 -39.47 -6.22
N PHE A 140 -18.86 -39.85 -6.93
CA PHE A 140 -17.71 -40.52 -6.32
C PHE A 140 -17.01 -39.62 -5.28
N LEU A 141 -16.77 -38.35 -5.63
CA LEU A 141 -16.12 -37.39 -4.74
C LEU A 141 -16.95 -37.12 -3.48
N GLU A 142 -18.27 -37.01 -3.61
CA GLU A 142 -19.18 -36.83 -2.48
C GLU A 142 -19.19 -38.02 -1.53
N GLN A 143 -19.19 -39.24 -2.07
CA GLN A 143 -19.13 -40.46 -1.25
C GLN A 143 -17.78 -40.60 -0.55
N ALA A 144 -16.68 -40.33 -1.25
CA ALA A 144 -15.34 -40.37 -0.68
C ALA A 144 -15.18 -39.35 0.46
N TRP A 145 -15.69 -38.14 0.28
CA TRP A 145 -15.66 -37.10 1.31
C TRP A 145 -16.49 -37.46 2.54
N ARG A 146 -17.73 -37.96 2.36
CA ARG A 146 -18.58 -38.42 3.48
C ARG A 146 -17.90 -39.51 4.30
N ARG A 147 -17.33 -40.52 3.63
CA ARG A 147 -16.60 -41.62 4.28
C ARG A 147 -15.40 -41.12 5.07
N PHE A 148 -14.69 -40.12 4.54
CA PHE A 148 -13.53 -39.52 5.18
C PHE A 148 -13.91 -38.75 6.45
N VAL A 149 -14.97 -37.96 6.40
CA VAL A 149 -15.46 -37.20 7.57
C VAL A 149 -15.93 -38.15 8.68
N GLU A 150 -16.68 -39.21 8.36
CA GLU A 150 -17.11 -40.22 9.33
C GLU A 150 -15.92 -40.86 10.07
N MET A 151 -14.83 -41.14 9.34
CA MET A 151 -13.62 -41.72 9.93
C MET A 151 -12.90 -40.74 10.86
N ILE A 152 -12.87 -39.44 10.53
CA ILE A 152 -12.29 -38.41 11.40
C ILE A 152 -13.12 -38.25 12.67
N GLU A 153 -14.45 -38.22 12.56
CA GLU A 153 -15.34 -38.09 13.70
C GLU A 153 -15.20 -39.27 14.68
N HIS A 154 -15.07 -40.49 14.16
CA HIS A 154 -14.80 -41.68 14.98
C HIS A 154 -13.46 -41.55 15.72
N LEU A 155 -12.40 -41.11 15.04
CA LEU A 155 -11.08 -40.94 15.66
C LEU A 155 -11.09 -39.83 16.73
N GLN A 156 -11.77 -38.70 16.47
CA GLN A 156 -11.94 -37.63 17.47
C GLN A 156 -12.73 -38.10 18.69
N LYS A 157 -13.70 -38.99 18.50
CA LYS A 157 -14.47 -39.58 19.60
C LYS A 157 -13.62 -40.55 20.43
N ASP A 158 -12.89 -41.46 19.77
CA ASP A 158 -12.00 -42.42 20.44
C ASP A 158 -10.90 -41.73 21.27
N LEU A 159 -10.37 -40.59 20.79
CA LEU A 159 -9.37 -39.80 21.52
C LEU A 159 -9.97 -39.02 22.70
N ARG A 160 -11.23 -38.58 22.61
CA ARG A 160 -11.94 -37.87 23.68
C ARG A 160 -12.35 -38.81 24.81
N ASP A 161 -12.74 -40.03 24.48
CA ASP A 161 -13.19 -41.03 25.47
C ASP A 161 -12.00 -41.71 26.19
N LYS A 162 -10.78 -41.56 25.67
CA LYS A 162 -9.53 -42.09 26.27
C LYS A 162 -8.69 -41.06 27.05
N GLY A 163 -9.05 -39.78 27.02
CA GLY A 163 -8.40 -38.70 27.78
C GLY A 163 -9.21 -38.32 29.01
#